data_AF-A0A1Z4VP05-F1
#
_entry.id   AF-A0A1Z4VP05-F1
#
_cell.length_a   1.000
_cell.length_b   1.000
_cell.length_c   1.000
_cell.angle_alpha   90.00
_cell.angle_beta   90.00
_cell.angle_gamma   90.00
#
_symmetry.space_group_name_H-M   'P 1'
#
loop_
_entity.id
_entity.type
_entity.pdbx_description
1 polymer ?
#
loop_
_entity_poly.entity_id
_entity_poly.type
_entity_poly.pdbx_seq_one_letter_code
_entity_poly.pdbx_strand_id
1 'polypeptide(L)'
;MSDDTHPIQALDTGQSQAELEQLLADHRQHLKALPETAPAADRARVRLDIAEALLGLGRNAEAWDEARAVFDTFIDNELWQEAVEACDILYRCDQPESILALGNGTWLAVTYPIAPATSVAMLHHIVDETPERSDGGAVAAAAAHYLADLRTEGREHESLTFLTAQILGRVAERHRDIKDPEMINVWMEALQLNDPGEFLPRLGKVLEVIVNDNWWYDRDALRARLPVN
;
A
#
# COMPACT_ATOMS: atom_id res chain seq x y z
N MET A 1 -20.97 -21.31 -19.15
CA MET A 1 -19.67 -20.99 -19.77
C MET A 1 -19.71 -19.53 -20.17
N SER A 2 -19.34 -18.67 -19.23
CA SER A 2 -18.92 -17.30 -19.50
C SER A 2 -17.70 -17.11 -18.62
N ASP A 3 -16.57 -16.96 -19.30
CA ASP A 3 -15.23 -16.83 -18.77
C ASP A 3 -15.03 -15.34 -18.51
N ASP A 4 -15.20 -14.91 -17.25
CA ASP A 4 -14.93 -13.54 -16.82
C ASP A 4 -13.42 -13.39 -16.65
N THR A 5 -12.76 -12.97 -17.73
CA THR A 5 -11.35 -12.61 -17.72
C THR A 5 -11.16 -11.28 -17.01
N HIS A 6 -10.90 -11.31 -15.69
CA HIS A 6 -10.38 -10.19 -14.93
C HIS A 6 -8.97 -9.82 -15.44
N PRO A 7 -8.72 -8.63 -16.01
CA PRO A 7 -7.43 -8.27 -16.58
C PRO A 7 -6.52 -7.51 -15.59
N ILE A 8 -6.51 -7.90 -14.32
CA ILE A 8 -5.39 -7.70 -13.40
C ILE A 8 -5.20 -9.00 -12.65
N GLN A 9 -4.65 -9.98 -13.36
CA GLN A 9 -3.87 -11.00 -12.67
C GLN A 9 -2.67 -10.30 -12.07
N ALA A 10 -2.37 -10.67 -10.82
CA ALA A 10 -1.16 -10.31 -10.11
C ALA A 10 0.04 -10.28 -11.05
N LEU A 11 0.99 -9.40 -10.77
CA LEU A 11 2.34 -9.53 -11.29
C LEU A 11 2.87 -10.90 -10.82
N ASP A 12 2.57 -11.95 -11.59
CA ASP A 12 3.29 -13.21 -11.53
C ASP A 12 4.71 -12.84 -11.89
N THR A 13 5.57 -12.75 -10.89
CA THR A 13 6.99 -12.39 -11.05
C THR A 13 7.74 -13.39 -11.92
N GLY A 14 7.06 -14.43 -12.45
CA GLY A 14 7.64 -15.44 -13.33
C GLY A 14 8.66 -16.31 -12.61
N GLN A 15 8.82 -16.12 -11.30
CA GLN A 15 9.71 -16.90 -10.46
C GLN A 15 9.06 -18.25 -10.22
N SER A 16 9.76 -19.29 -10.63
CA SER A 16 9.34 -20.64 -10.33
C SER A 16 9.33 -20.87 -8.82
N GLN A 17 8.44 -21.75 -8.37
CA GLN A 17 8.37 -22.15 -6.95
C GLN A 17 9.75 -22.60 -6.41
N ALA A 18 10.59 -23.20 -7.26
CA ALA A 18 11.94 -23.61 -6.90
C ALA A 18 12.89 -22.42 -6.66
N GLU A 19 12.78 -21.35 -7.44
CA GLU A 19 13.57 -20.13 -7.23
C GLU A 19 13.15 -19.42 -5.95
N LEU A 20 11.86 -19.37 -5.64
CA LEU A 20 11.35 -18.80 -4.38
C LEU A 20 11.77 -19.61 -3.15
N GLU A 21 11.77 -20.94 -3.23
CA GLU A 21 12.32 -21.82 -2.17
C GLU A 21 13.80 -21.55 -1.94
N GLN A 22 14.58 -21.40 -3.03
CA GLN A 22 16.01 -21.08 -2.92
C GLN A 22 16.23 -19.70 -2.30
N LEU A 23 15.47 -18.70 -2.74
CA LEU A 23 15.52 -17.34 -2.21
C LEU A 23 15.22 -17.33 -0.70
N LEU A 24 14.15 -18.02 -0.28
CA LEU A 24 13.81 -18.19 1.13
C LEU A 24 14.94 -18.85 1.92
N ALA A 25 15.58 -19.89 1.37
CA ALA A 25 16.70 -20.55 2.00
C ALA A 25 17.91 -19.61 2.16
N ASP A 26 18.20 -18.80 1.14
CA ASP A 26 19.30 -17.83 1.14
C ASP A 26 19.06 -16.73 2.18
N HIS A 27 17.85 -16.16 2.27
CA HIS A 27 17.52 -15.17 3.29
C HIS A 27 17.58 -15.76 4.71
N ARG A 28 17.11 -16.99 4.92
CA ARG A 28 17.24 -17.68 6.22
C ARG A 28 18.69 -17.95 6.59
N GLN A 29 19.54 -18.26 5.61
CA GLN A 29 20.98 -18.42 5.84
C GLN A 29 21.63 -17.09 6.19
N HIS A 30 21.29 -16.01 5.47
CA HIS A 30 21.74 -14.66 5.78
C HIS A 30 21.35 -14.28 7.20
N LEU A 31 20.08 -14.47 7.59
CA LEU A 31 19.60 -14.16 8.93
C LEU A 31 20.41 -14.87 10.04
N LYS A 32 20.79 -16.14 9.81
CA LYS A 32 21.62 -16.91 10.74
C LYS A 32 23.08 -16.45 10.77
N ALA A 33 23.59 -15.94 9.65
CA ALA A 33 24.95 -15.45 9.53
C ALA A 33 25.14 -14.05 10.12
N LEU A 34 24.05 -13.29 10.35
CA LEU A 34 24.11 -11.98 10.98
C LEU A 34 24.69 -12.08 12.41
N PRO A 35 25.69 -11.25 12.76
CA PRO A 35 26.20 -11.18 14.12
C PRO A 35 25.11 -10.83 15.13
N GLU A 36 25.28 -11.25 16.39
CA GLU A 36 24.40 -10.82 17.49
C GLU A 36 24.45 -9.31 17.72
N THR A 37 25.56 -8.66 17.33
CA THR A 37 25.75 -7.21 17.42
C THR A 37 25.19 -6.45 16.22
N ALA A 38 24.59 -7.13 15.23
CA ALA A 38 23.99 -6.47 14.08
C ALA A 38 22.82 -5.57 14.54
N PRO A 39 22.65 -4.38 13.93
CA PRO A 39 21.51 -3.51 14.20
C PRO A 39 20.18 -4.25 14.05
N ALA A 40 19.22 -3.95 14.93
CA ALA A 40 17.88 -4.56 14.89
C ALA A 40 17.19 -4.33 13.53
N ALA A 41 17.39 -3.14 12.94
CA ALA A 41 16.90 -2.79 11.61
C ALA A 41 17.42 -3.72 10.49
N ASP A 42 18.70 -4.07 10.50
CA ASP A 42 19.29 -4.92 9.45
C ASP A 42 18.72 -6.35 9.54
N ARG A 43 18.55 -6.84 10.76
CA ARG A 43 17.88 -8.12 11.01
C ARG A 43 16.41 -8.08 10.59
N ALA A 44 15.71 -6.98 10.86
CA ALA A 44 14.32 -6.77 10.50
C ALA A 44 14.11 -6.78 8.98
N ARG A 45 15.00 -6.13 8.21
CA ARG A 45 14.97 -6.15 6.73
C ARG A 45 15.10 -7.56 6.17
N VAL A 46 16.06 -8.35 6.66
CA VAL A 46 16.21 -9.74 6.19
C VAL A 46 14.97 -10.58 6.53
N ARG A 47 14.33 -10.33 7.67
CA ARG A 47 13.07 -11.00 8.03
C ARG A 47 11.88 -10.54 7.16
N LEU A 48 11.87 -9.28 6.73
CA LEU A 48 10.89 -8.78 5.77
C LEU A 48 11.06 -9.48 4.40
N ASP A 49 12.29 -9.66 3.93
CA ASP A 49 12.57 -10.43 2.71
C ASP A 49 12.08 -11.89 2.81
N ILE A 50 12.26 -12.52 3.99
CA ILE A 50 11.71 -13.85 4.29
C ILE A 50 10.19 -13.84 4.20
N ALA A 51 9.53 -12.81 4.72
CA ALA A 51 8.08 -12.68 4.67
C ALA A 51 7.56 -12.57 3.24
N GLU A 52 8.20 -11.76 2.38
CA GLU A 52 7.84 -11.65 0.96
C GLU A 52 8.04 -12.99 0.23
N ALA A 53 9.15 -13.70 0.47
CA ALA A 53 9.39 -15.01 -0.13
C ALA A 53 8.36 -16.06 0.32
N LEU A 54 7.97 -16.04 1.60
CA LEU A 54 6.90 -16.91 2.14
C LEU A 54 5.55 -16.59 1.51
N LEU A 55 5.23 -15.30 1.34
CA LEU A 55 4.00 -14.85 0.68
C LEU A 55 3.96 -15.33 -0.77
N GLY A 56 5.06 -15.18 -1.52
CA GLY A 56 5.18 -15.69 -2.89
C GLY A 56 5.02 -17.22 -3.00
N LEU A 57 5.38 -17.96 -1.95
CA LEU A 57 5.16 -19.41 -1.84
C LEU A 57 3.75 -19.79 -1.36
N GLY A 58 2.87 -18.82 -1.11
CA GLY A 58 1.52 -19.04 -0.56
C GLY A 58 1.51 -19.48 0.91
N ARG A 59 2.60 -19.26 1.66
CA ARG A 59 2.74 -19.61 3.08
C ARG A 59 2.28 -18.46 3.96
N ASN A 60 1.04 -18.02 3.76
CA ASN A 60 0.51 -16.76 4.28
C ASN A 60 0.59 -16.60 5.80
N ALA A 61 0.33 -17.66 6.57
CA ALA A 61 0.42 -17.58 8.04
C ALA A 61 1.86 -17.32 8.51
N GLU A 62 2.85 -17.95 7.88
CA GLU A 62 4.27 -17.72 8.24
C GLU A 62 4.74 -16.34 7.76
N ALA A 63 4.31 -15.90 6.57
CA ALA A 63 4.59 -14.57 6.07
C ALA A 63 4.02 -13.49 6.99
N TRP A 64 2.79 -13.70 7.48
CA TRP A 64 2.14 -12.83 8.46
C TRP A 64 2.97 -12.70 9.74
N ASP A 65 3.36 -13.84 10.34
CA ASP A 65 4.14 -13.85 11.58
C ASP A 65 5.49 -13.12 11.43
N GLU A 66 6.17 -13.32 10.30
CA GLU A 66 7.45 -12.65 10.02
C GLU A 66 7.28 -11.15 9.83
N ALA A 67 6.35 -10.71 8.97
CA ALA A 67 6.11 -9.30 8.67
C ALA A 67 5.59 -8.52 9.90
N ARG A 68 4.63 -9.08 10.65
CA ARG A 68 4.09 -8.40 11.83
C ARG A 68 5.14 -8.23 12.92
N ALA A 69 6.02 -9.22 13.09
CA ALA A 69 7.05 -9.20 14.12
C ALA A 69 8.16 -8.17 13.87
N VAL A 70 8.30 -7.64 12.64
CA VAL A 70 9.30 -6.62 12.31
C VAL A 70 8.71 -5.21 12.23
N PHE A 71 7.39 -5.09 12.07
CA PHE A 71 6.70 -3.81 11.88
C PHE A 71 7.08 -2.76 12.94
N ASP A 72 7.00 -3.10 14.23
CA ASP A 72 7.28 -2.15 15.31
C ASP A 72 8.76 -1.70 15.31
N THR A 73 9.69 -2.58 14.89
CA THR A 73 11.10 -2.21 14.71
C THR A 73 11.26 -1.16 13.62
N PHE A 74 10.50 -1.25 12.53
CA PHE A 74 10.54 -0.25 11.48
C PHE A 74 9.97 1.09 11.93
N ILE A 75 8.88 1.09 12.71
CA ILE A 75 8.33 2.32 13.31
C ILE A 75 9.33 2.97 14.25
N ASP A 76 9.93 2.21 15.16
CA ASP A 76 10.88 2.73 16.16
C ASP A 76 12.17 3.31 15.54
N ASN A 77 12.56 2.81 14.37
CA ASN A 77 13.74 3.26 13.65
C ASN A 77 13.41 4.23 12.50
N GLU A 78 12.15 4.68 12.38
CA GLU A 78 11.66 5.59 11.34
C GLU A 78 11.93 5.08 9.90
N LEU A 79 11.87 3.76 9.73
CA LEU A 79 12.04 3.04 8.46
C LEU A 79 10.68 2.91 7.75
N TRP A 80 10.17 4.05 7.27
CA TRP A 80 8.80 4.17 6.77
C TRP A 80 8.51 3.32 5.53
N GLN A 81 9.50 3.18 4.64
CA GLN A 81 9.37 2.35 3.45
C GLN A 81 9.10 0.90 3.85
N GLU A 82 9.98 0.34 4.68
CA GLU A 82 9.91 -1.04 5.14
C GLU A 82 8.68 -1.31 6.03
N ALA A 83 8.25 -0.31 6.83
CA ALA A 83 7.02 -0.40 7.62
C ALA A 83 5.78 -0.55 6.72
N VAL A 84 5.73 0.19 5.61
CA VAL A 84 4.61 0.14 4.67
C VAL A 84 4.65 -1.15 3.84
N GLU A 85 5.82 -1.60 3.41
CA GLU A 85 6.00 -2.90 2.75
C GLU A 85 5.59 -4.07 3.66
N ALA A 86 5.90 -4.01 4.96
CA ALA A 86 5.40 -4.98 5.93
C ALA A 86 3.86 -4.98 5.99
N CYS A 87 3.22 -3.81 5.99
CA CYS A 87 1.76 -3.72 5.93
C CYS A 87 1.17 -4.26 4.62
N ASP A 88 1.84 -4.06 3.48
CA ASP A 88 1.42 -4.62 2.19
C ASP A 88 1.46 -6.15 2.21
N ILE A 89 2.55 -6.74 2.71
CA ILE A 89 2.66 -8.19 2.89
C ILE A 89 1.55 -8.71 3.81
N LEU A 90 1.33 -8.05 4.95
CA LEU A 90 0.28 -8.42 5.89
C LEU A 90 -1.10 -8.38 5.24
N TYR A 91 -1.40 -7.33 4.46
CA TYR A 91 -2.64 -7.24 3.70
C TYR A 91 -2.80 -8.41 2.72
N ARG A 92 -1.76 -8.71 1.95
CA ARG A 92 -1.75 -9.78 0.94
C ARG A 92 -1.80 -11.21 1.52
N CYS A 93 -1.54 -11.37 2.82
CA CYS A 93 -1.66 -12.66 3.51
C CYS A 93 -3.12 -13.13 3.71
N ASP A 94 -4.13 -12.27 3.51
CA ASP A 94 -5.56 -12.59 3.65
C ASP A 94 -5.93 -13.25 5.01
N GLN A 95 -5.29 -12.76 6.08
CA GLN A 95 -5.61 -13.06 7.47
C GLN A 95 -6.69 -12.12 8.04
N PRO A 96 -7.32 -12.45 9.20
CA PRO A 96 -8.41 -11.64 9.76
C PRO A 96 -8.09 -10.15 9.98
N GLU A 97 -6.83 -9.80 10.24
CA GLU A 97 -6.38 -8.42 10.47
C GLU A 97 -5.75 -7.77 9.21
N SER A 98 -5.88 -8.38 8.03
CA SER A 98 -5.26 -7.86 6.79
C SER A 98 -5.79 -6.49 6.37
N ILE A 99 -7.10 -6.28 6.51
CA ILE A 99 -7.74 -4.97 6.25
C ILE A 99 -7.26 -3.93 7.28
N LEU A 100 -7.03 -4.35 8.51
CA LEU A 100 -6.44 -3.50 9.55
C LEU A 100 -4.99 -3.10 9.20
N ALA A 101 -4.20 -4.05 8.68
CA ALA A 101 -2.85 -3.80 8.21
C ALA A 101 -2.83 -2.77 7.07
N LEU A 102 -3.75 -2.92 6.10
CA LEU A 102 -3.90 -1.99 4.99
C LEU A 102 -4.17 -0.55 5.48
N GLY A 103 -5.07 -0.37 6.44
CA GLY A 103 -5.34 0.94 7.03
C GLY A 103 -4.14 1.57 7.74
N ASN A 104 -3.42 0.77 8.53
CA ASN A 104 -2.21 1.20 9.23
C ASN A 104 -1.09 1.57 8.24
N GLY A 105 -0.85 0.77 7.20
CA GLY A 105 0.19 1.05 6.21
C GLY A 105 -0.15 2.23 5.31
N THR A 106 -1.42 2.37 4.89
CA THR A 106 -1.84 3.48 4.01
C THR A 106 -1.64 4.83 4.69
N TRP A 107 -1.90 4.94 5.99
CA TRP A 107 -1.66 6.18 6.72
C TRP A 107 -0.18 6.59 6.65
N LEU A 108 0.76 5.65 6.87
CA LEU A 108 2.20 5.92 6.76
C LEU A 108 2.59 6.30 5.33
N ALA A 109 2.07 5.57 4.34
CA ALA A 109 2.37 5.78 2.93
C ALA A 109 2.00 7.19 2.43
N VAL A 110 0.86 7.71 2.91
CA VAL A 110 0.41 9.08 2.60
C VAL A 110 1.20 10.11 3.40
N THR A 111 1.53 9.81 4.66
CA THR A 111 2.09 10.80 5.60
C THR A 111 3.59 11.03 5.39
N TYR A 112 4.36 9.97 5.14
CA TYR A 112 5.81 10.03 5.06
C TYR A 112 6.32 9.92 3.61
N PRO A 113 7.51 10.50 3.31
CA PRO A 113 8.12 10.40 2.00
C PRO A 113 8.69 8.98 1.80
N ILE A 114 7.94 8.12 1.13
CA ILE A 114 8.35 6.79 0.68
C ILE A 114 8.29 6.70 -0.84
N ALA A 115 8.70 5.57 -1.41
CA ALA A 115 8.58 5.31 -2.83
C ALA A 115 7.13 5.55 -3.33
N PRO A 116 6.92 6.39 -4.35
CA PRO A 116 5.57 6.73 -4.81
C PRO A 116 4.78 5.52 -5.30
N ALA A 117 5.44 4.57 -5.96
CA ALA A 117 4.84 3.31 -6.39
C ALA A 117 4.24 2.51 -5.22
N THR A 118 4.94 2.42 -4.10
CA THR A 118 4.45 1.75 -2.88
C THR A 118 3.22 2.47 -2.32
N SER A 119 3.22 3.82 -2.31
CA SER A 119 2.05 4.59 -1.86
C SER A 119 0.83 4.37 -2.76
N VAL A 120 1.04 4.35 -4.07
CA VAL A 120 0.00 4.08 -5.07
C VAL A 120 -0.56 2.67 -4.91
N ALA A 121 0.29 1.67 -4.66
CA ALA A 121 -0.15 0.29 -4.44
C ALA A 121 -1.09 0.19 -3.22
N MET A 122 -0.70 0.75 -2.08
CA MET A 122 -1.53 0.78 -0.88
C MET A 122 -2.89 1.45 -1.11
N LEU A 123 -2.91 2.61 -1.79
CA LEU A 123 -4.16 3.30 -2.09
C LEU A 123 -5.02 2.55 -3.11
N HIS A 124 -4.41 1.83 -4.04
CA HIS A 124 -5.14 0.98 -4.97
C HIS A 124 -5.81 -0.20 -4.25
N HIS A 125 -5.18 -0.79 -3.24
CA HIS A 125 -5.83 -1.78 -2.38
C HIS A 125 -7.07 -1.20 -1.66
N ILE A 126 -7.01 0.04 -1.18
CA ILE A 126 -8.20 0.72 -0.63
C ILE A 126 -9.31 0.84 -1.69
N VAL A 127 -8.96 1.13 -2.94
CA VAL A 127 -9.93 1.17 -4.05
C VAL A 127 -10.58 -0.20 -4.26
N ASP A 128 -9.80 -1.27 -4.25
CA ASP A 128 -10.26 -2.63 -4.48
C ASP A 128 -11.16 -3.15 -3.34
N GLU A 129 -10.83 -2.81 -2.09
CA GLU A 129 -11.61 -3.15 -0.90
C GLU A 129 -12.88 -2.30 -0.74
N THR A 130 -13.00 -1.19 -1.48
CA THR A 130 -14.14 -0.29 -1.36
C THR A 130 -15.30 -0.73 -2.25
N PRO A 131 -16.53 -0.89 -1.69
CA PRO A 131 -17.70 -1.19 -2.48
C PRO A 131 -17.98 -0.17 -3.58
N GLU A 132 -18.61 -0.62 -4.66
CA GLU A 132 -19.01 0.26 -5.77
C GLU A 132 -19.91 1.39 -5.30
N ARG A 133 -19.82 2.55 -5.96
CA ARG A 133 -20.58 3.77 -5.65
C ARG A 133 -20.31 4.37 -4.26
N SER A 134 -19.37 3.82 -3.50
CA SER A 134 -18.83 4.49 -2.30
C SER A 134 -17.81 5.55 -2.68
N ASP A 135 -17.84 6.69 -1.98
CA ASP A 135 -16.88 7.77 -2.18
C ASP A 135 -15.46 7.42 -1.72
N GLY A 136 -15.31 6.39 -0.86
CA GLY A 136 -14.01 6.00 -0.31
C GLY A 136 -12.98 5.63 -1.38
N GLY A 137 -13.40 4.86 -2.39
CA GLY A 137 -12.54 4.46 -3.51
C GLY A 137 -12.20 5.66 -4.41
N ALA A 138 -13.14 6.58 -4.61
CA ALA A 138 -12.89 7.81 -5.37
C ALA A 138 -11.83 8.69 -4.68
N VAL A 139 -11.94 8.83 -3.36
CA VAL A 139 -10.97 9.58 -2.55
C VAL A 139 -9.60 8.90 -2.54
N ALA A 140 -9.53 7.58 -2.40
CA ALA A 140 -8.27 6.83 -2.45
C ALA A 140 -7.59 6.93 -3.83
N ALA A 141 -8.34 6.81 -4.92
CA ALA A 141 -7.82 6.96 -6.27
C ALA A 141 -7.29 8.38 -6.53
N ALA A 142 -8.02 9.41 -6.07
CA ALA A 142 -7.57 10.80 -6.17
C ALA A 142 -6.27 11.04 -5.38
N ALA A 143 -6.18 10.50 -4.17
CA ALA A 143 -4.96 10.57 -3.38
C ALA A 143 -3.78 9.85 -4.04
N ALA A 144 -4.02 8.70 -4.69
CA ALA A 144 -2.96 7.97 -5.40
C ALA A 144 -2.42 8.80 -6.57
N HIS A 145 -3.32 9.41 -7.35
CA HIS A 145 -2.93 10.29 -8.46
C HIS A 145 -2.17 11.53 -7.97
N TYR A 146 -2.67 12.17 -6.91
CA TYR A 146 -2.01 13.32 -6.31
C TYR A 146 -0.60 13.01 -5.80
N LEU A 147 -0.42 11.87 -5.11
CA LEU A 147 0.90 11.48 -4.61
C LEU A 147 1.87 11.10 -5.74
N ALA A 148 1.37 10.44 -6.79
CA ALA A 148 2.16 10.18 -7.98
C ALA A 148 2.65 11.50 -8.61
N ASP A 149 1.74 12.44 -8.84
CA ASP A 149 2.06 13.75 -9.42
C ASP A 149 3.04 14.56 -8.55
N LEU A 150 2.82 14.57 -7.23
CA LEU A 150 3.62 15.34 -6.29
C LEU A 150 5.05 14.79 -6.07
N ARG A 151 5.22 13.46 -6.06
CA ARG A 151 6.45 12.82 -5.58
C ARG A 151 7.35 12.26 -6.68
N THR A 152 6.96 12.36 -7.95
CA THR A 152 7.74 11.83 -9.07
C THR A 152 8.07 12.90 -10.10
N GLU A 153 9.09 12.63 -10.92
CA GLU A 153 9.47 13.49 -12.05
C GLU A 153 9.86 12.64 -13.28
N GLY A 154 9.88 13.26 -14.47
CA GLY A 154 10.35 12.64 -15.71
C GLY A 154 9.59 11.37 -16.11
N ARG A 155 10.32 10.31 -16.50
CA ARG A 155 9.72 9.07 -17.01
C ARG A 155 8.90 8.31 -15.96
N GLU A 156 9.31 8.38 -14.69
CA GLU A 156 8.56 7.74 -13.61
C GLU A 156 7.22 8.47 -13.39
N HIS A 157 7.24 9.80 -13.44
CA HIS A 157 6.02 10.61 -13.39
C HIS A 157 5.05 10.29 -14.50
N GLU A 158 5.50 10.30 -15.75
CA GLU A 158 4.67 9.95 -16.90
C GLU A 158 4.03 8.57 -16.74
N SER A 159 4.81 7.58 -16.30
CA SER A 159 4.31 6.21 -16.10
C SER A 159 3.31 6.10 -14.97
N LEU A 160 3.61 6.68 -13.80
CA LEU A 160 2.81 6.49 -12.59
C LEU A 160 1.54 7.34 -12.60
N THR A 161 1.60 8.56 -13.14
CA THR A 161 0.42 9.40 -13.33
C THR A 161 -0.51 8.83 -14.40
N PHE A 162 0.03 8.21 -15.46
CA PHE A 162 -0.78 7.47 -16.42
C PHE A 162 -1.52 6.30 -15.76
N LEU A 163 -0.82 5.47 -14.98
CA LEU A 163 -1.43 4.36 -14.24
C LEU A 163 -2.56 4.84 -13.31
N THR A 164 -2.28 5.85 -12.49
CA THR A 164 -3.26 6.37 -11.52
C THR A 164 -4.44 7.06 -12.20
N ALA A 165 -4.24 7.69 -13.35
CA ALA A 165 -5.33 8.21 -14.18
C ALA A 165 -6.24 7.09 -14.72
N GLN A 166 -5.68 5.94 -15.12
CA GLN A 166 -6.48 4.78 -15.50
C GLN A 166 -7.28 4.23 -14.31
N ILE A 167 -6.69 4.18 -13.12
CA ILE A 167 -7.40 3.79 -11.89
C ILE A 167 -8.57 4.76 -11.63
N LEU A 168 -8.35 6.07 -11.68
CA LEU A 168 -9.39 7.10 -11.52
C LEU A 168 -10.53 6.91 -12.53
N GLY A 169 -10.22 6.65 -13.80
CA GLY A 169 -11.24 6.40 -14.83
C GLY A 169 -12.11 5.18 -14.52
N ARG A 170 -11.50 4.07 -14.08
CA ARG A 170 -12.24 2.87 -13.66
C ARG A 170 -13.12 3.13 -12.44
N VAL A 171 -12.63 3.93 -11.49
CA VAL A 171 -13.43 4.30 -10.32
C VAL A 171 -14.60 5.20 -10.71
N ALA A 172 -14.41 6.17 -11.61
CA ALA A 172 -15.50 6.99 -12.12
C ALA A 172 -16.58 6.16 -12.82
N GLU A 173 -16.18 5.16 -13.61
CA GLU A 173 -17.09 4.20 -14.25
C GLU A 173 -17.86 3.38 -13.20
N ARG A 174 -17.19 2.80 -12.20
CA ARG A 174 -17.85 2.01 -11.15
C ARG A 174 -18.71 2.87 -10.20
N HIS A 175 -18.37 4.15 -10.02
CA HIS A 175 -19.07 5.07 -9.11
C HIS A 175 -20.33 5.66 -9.74
N ARG A 176 -20.28 6.06 -11.03
CA ARG A 176 -21.36 6.80 -11.71
C ARG A 176 -21.62 6.40 -13.16
N ASP A 177 -21.04 5.31 -13.65
CA ASP A 177 -21.10 4.89 -15.06
C ASP A 177 -20.53 5.97 -16.02
N ILE A 178 -19.52 6.71 -15.55
CA ILE A 178 -18.84 7.75 -16.33
C ILE A 178 -17.67 7.14 -17.09
N LYS A 179 -17.71 7.22 -18.42
CA LYS A 179 -16.67 6.68 -19.32
C LYS A 179 -16.01 7.76 -20.19
N ASP A 180 -16.60 8.94 -20.23
CA ASP A 180 -16.14 10.06 -21.03
C ASP A 180 -15.10 10.90 -20.24
N PRO A 181 -13.92 11.21 -20.82
CA PRO A 181 -12.88 11.98 -20.13
C PRO A 181 -13.30 13.37 -19.66
N GLU A 182 -14.14 14.10 -20.40
CA GLU A 182 -14.61 15.42 -19.98
C GLU A 182 -15.52 15.30 -18.76
N MET A 183 -16.38 14.27 -18.75
CA MET A 183 -17.25 13.96 -17.61
C MET A 183 -16.48 13.49 -16.37
N ILE A 184 -15.30 12.87 -16.52
CA ILE A 184 -14.43 12.53 -15.38
C ILE A 184 -13.96 13.81 -14.68
N ASN A 185 -13.56 14.84 -15.42
CA ASN A 185 -13.15 16.11 -14.81
C ASN A 185 -14.30 16.78 -14.04
N VAL A 186 -15.50 16.82 -14.63
CA VAL A 186 -16.70 17.34 -13.97
C VAL A 186 -17.03 16.54 -12.70
N TRP A 187 -16.88 15.21 -12.75
CA TRP A 187 -17.07 14.33 -11.59
C TRP A 187 -16.04 14.58 -10.49
N MET A 188 -14.77 14.77 -10.84
CA MET A 188 -13.72 15.12 -9.88
C MET A 188 -14.01 16.45 -9.21
N GLU A 189 -14.40 17.49 -9.97
CA GLU A 189 -14.78 18.79 -9.42
C GLU A 189 -16.01 18.68 -8.50
N ALA A 190 -17.06 17.97 -8.94
CA ALA A 190 -18.29 17.80 -8.17
C ALA A 190 -18.05 17.07 -6.83
N LEU A 191 -17.08 16.16 -6.79
CA LEU A 191 -16.67 15.45 -5.58
C LEU A 191 -15.46 16.10 -4.88
N GLN A 192 -14.99 17.26 -5.33
CA GLN A 192 -13.82 17.96 -4.79
C GLN A 192 -12.56 17.06 -4.71
N LEU A 193 -12.39 16.16 -5.68
CA LEU A 193 -11.25 15.23 -5.76
C LEU A 193 -9.99 15.89 -6.34
N ASN A 194 -10.12 17.11 -6.85
CA ASN A 194 -9.04 17.94 -7.37
C ASN A 194 -8.44 18.89 -6.32
N ASP A 195 -8.96 18.92 -5.10
CA ASP A 195 -8.45 19.74 -4.00
C ASP A 195 -7.93 18.86 -2.85
N PRO A 196 -6.60 18.76 -2.63
CA PRO A 196 -6.04 17.97 -1.55
C PRO A 196 -6.48 18.44 -0.16
N GLY A 197 -6.83 19.72 0.00
CA GLY A 197 -7.41 20.25 1.24
C GLY A 197 -8.79 19.65 1.57
N GLU A 198 -9.51 19.16 0.55
CA GLU A 198 -10.85 18.58 0.69
C GLU A 198 -10.81 17.05 0.71
N PHE A 199 -10.03 16.40 -0.18
CA PHE A 199 -10.02 14.94 -0.24
C PHE A 199 -9.11 14.26 0.78
N LEU A 200 -7.99 14.85 1.21
CA LEU A 200 -7.10 14.20 2.19
C LEU A 200 -7.75 14.05 3.59
N PRO A 201 -8.50 15.04 4.12
CA PRO A 201 -9.26 14.82 5.36
C PRO A 201 -10.33 13.74 5.21
N ARG A 202 -10.92 13.58 4.03
CA ARG A 202 -11.88 12.49 3.75
C ARG A 202 -11.18 11.14 3.69
N LEU A 203 -9.98 11.06 3.12
CA LEU A 203 -9.16 9.84 3.16
C LEU A 203 -8.87 9.46 4.62
N GLY A 204 -8.51 10.44 5.46
CA GLY A 204 -8.33 10.21 6.90
C GLY A 204 -9.55 9.53 7.53
N LYS A 205 -10.77 9.99 7.23
CA LYS A 205 -12.02 9.36 7.71
C LYS A 205 -12.22 7.94 7.18
N VAL A 206 -11.86 7.67 5.92
CA VAL A 206 -11.89 6.31 5.36
C VAL A 206 -10.97 5.39 6.17
N LEU A 207 -9.75 5.86 6.48
CA LEU A 207 -8.80 5.10 7.28
C LEU A 207 -9.27 4.89 8.73
N GLU A 208 -9.93 5.87 9.36
CA GLU A 208 -10.53 5.65 10.69
C GLU A 208 -11.56 4.52 10.69
N VAL A 209 -12.37 4.40 9.63
CA VAL A 209 -13.37 3.33 9.51
C VAL A 209 -12.69 1.98 9.32
N ILE A 210 -11.64 1.91 8.50
CA ILE A 210 -10.88 0.68 8.24
C ILE A 210 -10.18 0.19 9.51
N VAL A 211 -9.52 1.12 10.23
CA VAL A 211 -8.72 0.77 11.42
C VAL A 211 -9.61 0.58 12.65
N ASN A 212 -10.75 1.26 12.72
CA ASN A 212 -11.74 1.14 13.79
C ASN A 212 -11.09 1.21 15.18
N ASP A 213 -10.35 2.29 15.43
CA ASP A 213 -9.56 2.58 16.64
C ASP A 213 -8.35 1.66 16.93
N ASN A 214 -8.07 0.65 16.11
CA ASN A 214 -6.95 -0.29 16.31
C ASN A 214 -5.64 0.17 15.65
N TRP A 215 -5.23 1.42 15.90
CA TRP A 215 -3.96 1.94 15.40
C TRP A 215 -2.77 1.24 16.08
N TRP A 216 -1.79 0.81 15.30
CA TRP A 216 -0.60 0.10 15.81
C TRP A 216 0.49 1.03 16.33
N TYR A 217 0.33 2.34 16.17
CA TYR A 217 1.28 3.37 16.56
C TYR A 217 0.56 4.68 16.86
N ASP A 218 1.23 5.57 17.60
CA ASP A 218 0.67 6.89 17.96
C ASP A 218 0.80 7.88 16.78
N ARG A 219 -0.28 7.99 16.01
CA ARG A 219 -0.37 8.90 14.86
C ARG A 219 -0.20 10.36 15.22
N ASP A 220 -0.66 10.78 16.40
CA ASP A 220 -0.57 12.19 16.79
C ASP A 220 0.87 12.53 17.17
N ALA A 221 1.55 11.63 17.89
CA ALA A 221 2.98 11.75 18.16
C ALA A 221 3.83 11.74 16.88
N LEU A 222 3.48 10.91 15.89
CA LEU A 222 4.14 10.88 14.58
C LEU A 222 3.88 12.16 13.77
N ARG A 223 2.63 12.62 13.71
CA ARG A 223 2.25 13.86 12.99
C ARG A 223 2.92 15.09 13.58
N ALA A 224 3.08 15.17 14.90
CA ALA A 224 3.74 16.28 15.57
C ALA A 224 5.23 16.44 15.21
N ARG A 225 5.86 15.40 14.64
CA ARG A 225 7.26 15.44 14.19
C ARG A 225 7.41 15.93 12.76
N LEU A 226 6.33 15.99 11.99
CA LEU A 226 6.39 16.46 10.61
C LEU A 226 6.79 17.94 10.59
N PRO A 227 7.57 18.39 9.59
CA PRO A 227 7.91 19.79 9.46
C PRO A 227 6.62 20.61 9.36
N VAL A 228 6.49 21.60 10.24
CA VAL A 228 5.40 22.57 10.17
C VAL A 228 5.73 23.51 9.01
N ASN A 229 4.93 23.43 7.94
CA ASN A 229 4.97 24.41 6.85
C ASN A 229 4.36 25.74 7.29
#